data_AF-D4Z2G0-F1
#
_entry.id   AF-D4Z2G0-F1
#
_cell.length_a   1.000
_cell.length_b   1.000
_cell.length_c   1.000
_cell.angle_alpha   90.00
_cell.angle_beta   90.00
_cell.angle_gamma   90.00
#
_symmetry.space_group_name_H-M   'P 1'
#
loop_
_entity.id
_entity.type
_entity.pdbx_description
1 polymer ?
#
loop_
_entity_poly.entity_id
_entity_poly.type
_entity_poly.pdbx_seq_one_letter_code
_entity_poly.pdbx_strand_id
1 'polypeptide(L)'
;MLPAHLRRNDDALKVIREIVESGNDGPVLMMNLNRYTQEAAVGARILWCTPVFGQAVGTQHIDEILAVWYPTHKTFLDLSDAPGAKESYRLRGACVAYAVIHRCSGSNSPLDGNG
;
A
#
# COMPACT_ATOMS: atom_id res chain seq x y z
N MET A 1 3.33 20.29 -5.25
CA MET A 1 2.96 20.68 -3.87
C MET A 1 2.01 19.62 -3.33
N LEU A 2 2.15 19.17 -2.07
CA LEU A 2 1.27 18.15 -1.50
C LEU A 2 -0.18 18.67 -1.31
N PRO A 3 -1.20 17.81 -1.48
CA PRO A 3 -2.58 18.13 -1.13
C PRO A 3 -2.69 18.61 0.32
N ALA A 4 -3.63 19.52 0.60
CA ALA A 4 -3.76 20.14 1.93
C ALA A 4 -3.85 19.11 3.07
N HIS A 5 -4.55 17.99 2.87
CA HIS A 5 -4.72 16.93 3.86
C HIS A 5 -3.48 16.02 4.05
N LEU A 6 -2.43 16.17 3.23
CA LEU A 6 -1.14 15.48 3.37
C LEU A 6 -0.01 16.44 3.72
N ARG A 7 -0.31 17.72 3.95
CA ARG A 7 0.70 18.68 4.40
C ARG A 7 1.10 18.36 5.84
N ARG A 8 2.35 18.65 6.16
CA ARG A 8 2.86 18.48 7.51
C ARG A 8 2.11 19.42 8.46
N ASN A 9 1.89 18.97 9.70
CA ASN A 9 1.37 19.81 10.76
C ASN A 9 2.53 20.60 11.37
N ASP A 10 2.57 21.91 11.07
CA ASP A 10 3.68 22.78 11.48
C ASP A 10 3.79 22.95 12.99
N ASP A 11 2.67 22.92 13.72
CA ASP A 11 2.63 22.99 15.18
C ASP A 11 3.24 21.73 15.80
N ALA A 12 2.87 20.55 15.29
CA ALA A 12 3.46 19.29 15.73
C ALA A 12 4.97 19.23 15.43
N LEU A 13 5.39 19.74 14.26
CA LEU A 13 6.80 19.85 13.93
C LEU A 13 7.56 20.84 14.80
N LYS A 14 6.91 21.91 15.27
CA LYS A 14 7.50 22.86 16.20
C LYS A 14 7.84 22.19 17.52
N VAL A 15 6.92 21.40 18.08
CA VAL A 15 7.17 20.62 19.30
C VAL A 15 8.33 19.64 19.13
N ILE A 16 8.39 18.93 17.99
CA ILE A 16 9.51 18.02 17.70
C ILE A 16 10.84 18.80 17.66
N ARG A 17 10.87 19.98 17.04
CA ARG A 17 12.07 20.85 17.03
C ARG A 17 12.47 21.29 18.44
N GLU A 18 11.51 21.70 19.26
CA GLU A 18 11.78 22.08 20.65
C GLU A 18 12.35 20.91 21.48
N ILE A 19 11.90 19.68 21.26
CA ILE A 19 12.47 18.49 21.92
C ILE A 19 13.95 18.32 21.54
N VAL A 20 14.26 18.41 20.25
CA VAL A 20 15.64 18.33 19.74
C VAL A 20 16.52 19.44 20.36
N GLU A 21 16.01 20.67 20.40
CA GLU A 21 16.74 21.83 20.95
C GLU A 21 16.89 21.77 22.48
N SER A 22 16.00 21.08 23.19
CA SER A 22 16.02 20.97 24.66
C SER A 22 17.10 20.04 25.21
N GLY A 23 17.79 19.27 24.36
CA GLY A 23 18.73 18.24 24.78
C GLY A 23 18.09 16.93 25.25
N ASN A 24 16.76 16.81 25.16
CA ASN A 24 15.99 15.58 25.46
C ASN A 24 15.74 14.72 24.20
N ASP A 25 16.57 14.86 23.17
CA ASP A 25 16.43 14.06 21.95
C ASP A 25 16.65 12.56 22.23
N GLY A 26 15.86 11.72 21.60
CA GLY A 26 15.84 10.28 21.85
C GLY A 26 15.03 9.49 20.82
N PRO A 27 15.04 8.15 20.91
CA PRO A 27 14.36 7.30 19.93
C PRO A 27 12.84 7.55 19.88
N VAL A 28 12.27 7.63 18.67
CA VAL A 28 10.82 7.79 18.46
C VAL A 28 10.24 6.65 17.62
N LEU A 29 9.08 6.13 18.05
CA LEU A 29 8.25 5.22 17.25
C LEU A 29 7.16 6.04 16.55
N MET A 30 7.16 6.02 15.22
CA MET A 30 6.16 6.73 14.41
C MET A 30 5.18 5.73 13.79
N MET A 31 3.92 5.77 14.24
CA MET A 31 2.85 4.93 13.69
C MET A 31 2.19 5.67 12.53
N ASN A 32 2.25 5.09 11.32
CA ASN A 32 1.59 5.66 10.15
C ASN A 32 0.23 5.00 9.92
N LEU A 33 -0.85 5.75 10.12
CA LEU A 33 -2.23 5.30 9.94
C LEU A 33 -2.83 5.95 8.69
N ASN A 34 -2.61 5.31 7.54
CA ASN A 34 -3.06 5.85 6.26
C ASN A 34 -4.52 5.47 5.95
N ARG A 35 -5.29 6.44 5.45
CA ARG A 35 -6.55 6.19 4.74
C ARG A 35 -6.30 6.37 3.25
N TYR A 36 -6.26 5.27 2.51
CA TYR A 36 -6.10 5.31 1.06
C TYR A 36 -7.39 5.77 0.37
N THR A 37 -7.26 6.44 -0.78
CA THR A 37 -8.40 6.72 -1.66
C THR A 37 -8.98 5.40 -2.14
N GLN A 38 -10.30 5.28 -2.25
CA GLN A 38 -10.96 4.01 -2.60
C GLN A 38 -10.60 3.50 -4.00
N GLU A 39 -10.04 4.35 -4.86
CA GLU A 39 -9.71 4.04 -6.25
C GLU A 39 -8.25 4.33 -6.55
N ALA A 40 -7.53 3.34 -7.04
CA ALA A 40 -6.30 3.57 -7.80
C ALA A 40 -6.63 4.41 -9.04
N ALA A 41 -5.62 5.02 -9.69
CA ALA A 41 -5.82 5.85 -10.89
C ALA A 41 -6.59 5.15 -12.03
N VAL A 42 -6.67 3.81 -12.00
CA VAL A 42 -7.38 2.99 -12.98
C VAL A 42 -8.71 2.43 -12.46
N GLY A 43 -9.12 2.71 -11.22
CA GLY A 43 -10.33 2.17 -10.59
C GLY A 43 -10.16 0.80 -9.92
N ALA A 44 -8.92 0.32 -9.80
CA ALA A 44 -8.59 -0.87 -9.02
C ALA A 44 -8.72 -0.60 -7.52
N ARG A 45 -9.06 -1.63 -6.74
CA ARG A 45 -9.28 -1.54 -5.30
C ARG A 45 -8.47 -2.60 -4.57
N ILE A 46 -7.69 -2.20 -3.58
CA ILE A 46 -7.08 -3.16 -2.64
C ILE A 46 -8.21 -3.68 -1.74
N LEU A 47 -8.48 -4.98 -1.80
CA LEU A 47 -9.47 -5.63 -0.94
C LEU A 47 -8.88 -5.86 0.45
N TRP A 48 -7.68 -6.44 0.49
CA TRP A 48 -6.93 -6.67 1.72
C TRP A 48 -5.44 -6.88 1.42
N CYS A 49 -4.62 -6.60 2.42
CA CYS A 49 -3.18 -6.80 2.45
C CYS A 49 -2.86 -7.41 3.82
N THR A 50 -2.17 -8.55 3.85
CA THR A 50 -1.80 -9.22 5.10
C THR A 50 -0.39 -9.79 5.02
N PRO A 51 0.42 -9.66 6.09
CA PRO A 51 1.67 -10.40 6.19
C PRO A 51 1.42 -11.90 6.27
N VAL A 52 2.40 -12.70 5.82
CA VAL A 52 2.39 -14.16 5.95
C VAL A 52 3.27 -14.56 7.13
N PHE A 53 2.68 -15.30 8.07
CA PHE A 53 3.37 -15.73 9.30
C PHE A 53 3.96 -17.15 9.21
N GLY A 54 3.63 -17.90 8.16
CA GLY A 54 4.12 -19.26 7.97
C GLY A 54 3.48 -19.97 6.78
N GLN A 55 3.99 -21.14 6.45
CA GLN A 55 3.54 -21.96 5.33
C GLN A 55 3.35 -23.41 5.80
N ALA A 56 2.10 -23.86 5.87
CA ALA A 56 1.78 -25.23 6.30
C ALA A 56 2.04 -26.28 5.20
N VAL A 57 1.91 -25.89 3.92
CA VAL A 57 2.12 -26.75 2.74
C VAL A 57 2.76 -25.92 1.62
N GLY A 58 3.67 -26.52 0.85
CA GLY A 58 4.38 -25.87 -0.24
C GLY A 58 5.76 -25.35 0.16
N THR A 59 6.44 -24.68 -0.77
CA THR A 59 7.82 -24.18 -0.60
C THR A 59 7.98 -22.72 -1.05
N GLN A 60 6.87 -22.03 -1.29
CA GLN A 60 6.90 -20.60 -1.64
C GLN A 60 7.08 -19.76 -0.38
N HIS A 61 8.25 -19.15 -0.25
CA HIS A 61 8.51 -18.12 0.76
C HIS A 61 7.97 -16.79 0.25
N ILE A 62 6.89 -16.33 0.86
CA ILE A 62 6.24 -15.04 0.56
C ILE A 62 6.07 -14.26 1.86
N ASP A 63 6.35 -12.96 1.84
CA ASP A 63 6.27 -12.10 3.02
C ASP A 63 4.87 -11.48 3.22
N GLU A 64 4.12 -11.33 2.14
CA GLU A 64 2.83 -10.62 2.06
C GLU A 64 1.90 -11.30 1.06
N ILE A 65 0.59 -11.29 1.36
CA ILE A 65 -0.46 -11.56 0.37
C ILE A 65 -1.30 -10.30 0.19
N LEU A 66 -1.47 -9.91 -1.07
CA LEU A 66 -2.26 -8.77 -1.50
C LEU A 66 -3.37 -9.24 -2.44
N ALA A 67 -4.63 -8.91 -2.10
CA ALA A 67 -5.77 -9.09 -2.99
C ALA A 67 -6.20 -7.74 -3.58
N VAL A 68 -6.19 -7.67 -4.91
CA VAL A 68 -6.62 -6.47 -5.66
C VAL A 68 -7.76 -6.85 -6.58
N TRP A 69 -8.87 -6.14 -6.46
CA TRP A 69 -9.99 -6.24 -7.39
C TRP A 69 -9.84 -5.23 -8.51
N TYR A 70 -10.12 -5.69 -9.73
CA TYR A 70 -10.13 -4.87 -10.94
C TYR A 70 -11.53 -4.94 -11.56
N PRO A 71 -12.14 -3.81 -11.94
CA PRO A 71 -13.46 -3.82 -12.57
C PRO A 71 -13.43 -4.52 -13.94
N THR A 72 -12.29 -4.48 -14.64
CA THR A 72 -12.10 -5.18 -15.93
C THR A 72 -10.65 -5.64 -16.09
N HIS A 73 -10.40 -6.61 -16.99
CA HIS A 73 -9.03 -6.94 -17.40
C HIS A 73 -8.31 -5.75 -18.05
N LYS A 74 -9.04 -4.87 -18.76
CA LYS A 74 -8.46 -3.65 -19.33
C LYS A 74 -7.87 -2.75 -18.25
N THR A 75 -8.57 -2.61 -17.12
CA THR A 75 -8.07 -1.87 -15.96
C THR A 75 -6.75 -2.41 -15.42
N PHE A 76 -6.57 -3.74 -15.44
CA PHE A 76 -5.30 -4.34 -15.07
C PHE A 76 -4.18 -4.01 -16.07
N LEU A 77 -4.47 -4.03 -17.38
CA LEU A 77 -3.50 -3.68 -18.42
C LEU A 77 -3.10 -2.20 -18.35
N ASP A 78 -4.06 -1.31 -18.10
CA ASP A 78 -3.83 0.14 -18.03
C ASP A 78 -2.94 0.55 -16.82
N LEU A 79 -2.61 -0.36 -15.90
CA LEU A 79 -1.69 -0.10 -14.78
C LEU A 79 -0.31 0.33 -15.23
N SER A 80 0.18 -0.16 -16.37
CA SER A 80 1.50 0.24 -16.87
C SER A 80 1.57 1.72 -17.25
N ASP A 81 0.42 2.29 -17.62
CA ASP A 81 0.31 3.65 -18.16
C ASP A 81 -0.24 4.63 -17.12
N ALA A 82 -0.64 4.14 -15.95
CA ALA A 82 -1.17 4.95 -14.87
C ALA A 82 -0.16 6.00 -14.36
N PRO A 83 -0.60 7.20 -13.94
CA PRO A 83 0.26 8.17 -13.28
C PRO A 83 1.00 7.54 -12.09
N GLY A 84 2.33 7.65 -12.09
CA GLY A 84 3.19 7.05 -11.06
C GLY A 84 3.59 5.59 -11.29
N ALA A 85 3.08 4.92 -12.34
CA ALA A 85 3.40 3.52 -12.64
C ALA A 85 4.92 3.28 -12.74
N LYS A 86 5.65 4.16 -13.45
CA LYS A 86 7.11 4.06 -13.59
C LYS A 86 7.82 3.98 -12.24
N GLU A 87 7.43 4.83 -11.29
CA GLU A 87 8.03 4.85 -9.96
C GLU A 87 7.60 3.64 -9.13
N SER A 88 6.34 3.24 -9.21
CA SER A 88 5.84 2.01 -8.57
C SER A 88 6.59 0.77 -9.05
N TYR A 89 6.85 0.64 -10.36
CA TYR A 89 7.64 -0.47 -10.89
C TYR A 89 9.11 -0.42 -10.46
N ARG A 90 9.71 0.78 -10.40
CA ARG A 90 11.09 0.96 -9.90
C ARG A 90 11.20 0.51 -8.45
N LEU A 91 10.30 0.97 -7.57
CA LEU A 91 10.27 0.60 -6.16
C LEU A 91 9.97 -0.89 -5.99
N ARG A 92 9.01 -1.43 -6.75
CA ARG A 92 8.72 -2.86 -6.76
C ARG A 92 9.95 -3.68 -7.14
N GLY A 93 10.69 -3.29 -8.17
CA GLY A 93 11.92 -3.98 -8.58
C GLY A 93 13.04 -3.92 -7.55
N ALA A 94 13.07 -2.88 -6.71
CA ALA A 94 14.06 -2.75 -5.64
C ALA A 94 13.73 -3.58 -4.39
N CYS A 95 12.43 -3.84 -4.13
CA CYS A 95 11.98 -4.47 -2.88
C CYS A 95 11.40 -5.89 -3.04
N VAL A 96 10.92 -6.26 -4.22
CA VAL A 96 10.24 -7.54 -4.46
C VAL A 96 11.18 -8.51 -5.17
N ALA A 97 11.73 -9.46 -4.41
CA ALA A 97 12.62 -10.49 -4.96
C ALA A 97 11.86 -11.50 -5.86
N TYR A 98 10.61 -11.79 -5.53
CA TYR A 98 9.77 -12.78 -6.23
C TYR A 98 8.29 -12.42 -6.05
N ALA A 99 7.47 -12.73 -7.06
CA ALA A 99 6.02 -12.59 -6.97
C ALA A 99 5.31 -13.55 -7.93
N VAL A 100 4.12 -14.02 -7.53
CA VAL A 100 3.19 -14.74 -8.41
C VAL A 100 1.84 -14.05 -8.34
N ILE A 101 1.28 -13.76 -9.51
CA ILE A 101 -0.03 -13.12 -9.64
C ILE A 101 -0.96 -14.13 -10.29
N HIS A 102 -1.98 -14.57 -9.56
CA HIS A 102 -3.00 -15.47 -10.07
C HIS A 102 -4.23 -14.67 -10.46
N ARG A 103 -4.79 -14.98 -11.64
CA ARG A 103 -6.06 -14.40 -12.09
C ARG A 103 -7.22 -15.25 -11.55
N CYS A 104 -7.99 -14.67 -10.64
CA CYS A 104 -9.23 -15.27 -10.12
C CYS A 104 -10.47 -14.59 -10.75
N SER A 105 -11.66 -15.18 -10.59
CA SER A 105 -12.90 -14.48 -10.96
C SER A 105 -13.15 -13.31 -10.02
N GLY A 106 -13.47 -12.14 -10.58
CA GLY A 106 -13.89 -10.95 -9.83
C GLY A 106 -15.39 -10.92 -9.47
N SER A 107 -16.16 -11.91 -9.92
CA SER A 107 -17.61 -12.01 -9.69
C SER A 107 -18.00 -12.45 -8.27
N ASN A 108 -17.05 -13.00 -7.51
CA ASN A 108 -17.23 -13.36 -6.10
C ASN A 108 -16.52 -12.32 -5.22
N SER A 109 -16.73 -11.03 -5.50
CA SER A 109 -16.14 -9.99 -4.67
C SER A 109 -16.69 -10.13 -3.25
N PRO A 110 -15.86 -10.22 -2.19
CA PRO A 110 -16.33 -10.27 -0.80
C PRO A 110 -17.06 -8.98 -0.36
N LEU A 111 -17.22 -8.01 -1.26
CA LEU A 111 -17.99 -6.78 -1.06
C LEU A 111 -19.50 -6.96 -1.30
N ASP A 112 -19.92 -8.11 -1.85
CA ASP A 112 -21.32 -8.43 -2.11
C ASP A 112 -21.96 -9.18 -0.92
N GLY A 113 -21.71 -8.72 0.31
CA GLY A 113 -22.58 -8.93 1.49
C GLY A 113 -23.06 -10.34 1.88
N ASN A 114 -22.51 -11.43 1.36
CA ASN A 114 -22.86 -12.80 1.75
C ASN A 114 -21.63 -13.54 2.26
N GLY A 115 -21.24 -13.21 3.49
CA GLY A 115 -20.34 -13.98 4.34
C GLY A 115 -20.90 -14.00 5.75
#